data_AF-A0A962TEG8-F1
#
_entry.id   AF-A0A962TEG8-F1
#
_cell.length_a   1.000
_cell.length_b   1.000
_cell.length_c   1.000
_cell.angle_alpha   90.00
_cell.angle_beta   90.00
_cell.angle_gamma   90.00
#
_symmetry.space_group_name_H-M   'P 1'
#
loop_
_entity.id
_entity.type
_entity.pdbx_description
1 polymer ?
#
loop_
_entity_poly.entity_id
_entity_poly.type
_entity_poly.pdbx_seq_one_letter_code
_entity_poly.pdbx_strand_id
1 'polypeptide(L)'
;IDRCNLTILHEPDQAGLDGFLAENQVEIVASLPCYLEENVNRQRGKGVFDGSIRALRQLNDVGYGTDPKLQLNLVYNPQGPVLPPPQAALEADYRRILLDQYGIRFNRLLALANLPIQRFGSTLLSHGKFDGYVALLKSSHQDDNLEQVMCRSLVSVDWQGYLYDCDFNQMLGLGLQARDIERPHLSDLRTLSLEGNGIVVGDHCYGCTAGQGSSCGGALRDD
;
A
#
# COMPACT_ATOMS: atom_id res chain seq x y z
N ILE A 1 -11.70 -0.02 4.95
CA ILE A 1 -10.26 -0.31 4.91
C ILE A 1 -9.52 0.89 5.50
N ASP A 2 -8.65 0.68 6.46
CA ASP A 2 -7.72 1.66 7.02
C ASP A 2 -6.28 1.32 6.60
N ARG A 3 -5.55 2.30 6.06
CA ARG A 3 -4.11 2.17 5.79
C ARG A 3 -3.35 2.63 7.03
N CYS A 4 -3.25 1.72 7.99
CA CYS A 4 -2.77 2.03 9.32
C CYS A 4 -1.26 2.26 9.35
N ASN A 5 -0.84 3.42 9.88
CA ASN A 5 0.49 3.57 10.42
C ASN A 5 0.50 3.00 11.85
N LEU A 6 1.06 1.81 12.05
CA LEU A 6 1.03 1.11 13.35
C LEU A 6 1.45 1.95 14.55
N THR A 7 2.37 2.90 14.40
CA THR A 7 2.83 3.73 15.53
C THR A 7 1.77 4.72 16.01
N ILE A 8 0.75 5.03 15.19
CA ILE A 8 -0.33 5.96 15.55
C ILE A 8 -1.16 5.46 16.73
N LEU A 9 -1.25 4.14 16.92
CA LEU A 9 -2.00 3.51 18.01
C LEU A 9 -1.41 3.82 19.39
N HIS A 10 -0.17 4.29 19.45
CA HIS A 10 0.51 4.66 20.70
C HIS A 10 0.46 6.15 20.99
N GLU A 11 -0.08 6.98 20.08
CA GLU A 11 -0.22 8.41 20.33
C GLU A 11 -1.33 8.66 21.37
N PRO A 12 -1.11 9.53 22.38
CA PRO A 12 -2.08 9.76 23.45
C PRO A 12 -3.47 10.15 22.95
N ASP A 13 -3.52 10.97 21.89
CA ASP A 13 -4.77 11.47 21.30
C ASP A 13 -5.47 10.43 20.41
N GLN A 14 -4.92 9.21 20.32
CA GLN A 14 -5.44 8.09 19.53
C GLN A 14 -5.78 6.87 20.40
N ALA A 15 -5.82 7.05 21.72
CA ALA A 15 -6.23 6.01 22.64
C ALA A 15 -7.63 5.46 22.28
N GLY A 16 -7.75 4.14 22.14
CA GLY A 16 -8.99 3.44 21.78
C GLY A 16 -9.27 3.38 20.27
N LEU A 17 -8.38 3.88 19.40
CA LEU A 17 -8.54 3.78 17.95
C LEU A 17 -8.66 2.33 17.46
N ASP A 18 -7.86 1.42 18.02
CA ASP A 18 -7.92 -0.03 17.76
C ASP A 18 -9.31 -0.63 18.07
N GLY A 19 -9.87 -0.29 19.22
CA GLY A 19 -11.22 -0.70 19.62
C GLY A 19 -12.29 -0.14 18.68
N PHE A 20 -12.22 1.16 18.37
CA PHE A 20 -13.13 1.81 17.43
C PHE A 20 -13.10 1.15 16.04
N LEU A 21 -11.90 0.86 15.51
CA LEU A 21 -11.75 0.18 14.23
C LEU A 21 -12.36 -1.24 14.30
N ALA A 22 -12.11 -1.98 15.38
CA ALA A 22 -12.64 -3.33 15.57
C ALA A 22 -14.17 -3.37 15.67
N GLU A 23 -14.77 -2.46 16.45
CA GLU A 23 -16.23 -2.33 16.59
C GLU A 23 -16.92 -2.09 15.23
N ASN A 24 -16.25 -1.36 14.35
CA ASN A 24 -16.74 -1.04 13.01
C ASN A 24 -16.25 -2.03 11.93
N GLN A 25 -15.56 -3.11 12.31
CA GLN A 25 -15.05 -4.16 11.40
C GLN A 25 -14.20 -3.58 10.25
N VAL A 26 -13.39 -2.57 10.56
CA VAL A 26 -12.55 -1.92 9.54
C VAL A 26 -11.38 -2.83 9.21
N GLU A 27 -11.29 -3.32 7.97
CA GLU A 27 -10.09 -4.01 7.52
C GLU A 27 -8.85 -3.11 7.63
N ILE A 28 -7.79 -3.60 8.27
CA ILE A 28 -6.53 -2.88 8.48
C ILE A 28 -5.48 -3.38 7.49
N VAL A 29 -4.81 -2.45 6.81
CA VAL A 29 -3.64 -2.69 5.97
C VAL A 29 -2.46 -1.89 6.51
N ALA A 30 -1.51 -2.57 7.14
CA ALA A 30 -0.41 -1.94 7.87
C ALA A 30 0.95 -2.17 7.21
N SER A 31 1.79 -1.13 7.13
CA SER A 31 3.14 -1.25 6.57
C SER A 31 4.10 -1.90 7.58
N LEU A 32 4.66 -3.07 7.24
CA LEU A 32 5.77 -3.70 7.96
C LEU A 32 6.84 -4.14 6.95
N PRO A 33 7.81 -3.27 6.61
CA PRO A 33 8.67 -3.47 5.45
C PRO A 33 9.67 -4.62 5.60
N CYS A 34 9.87 -5.14 6.81
CA CYS A 34 10.62 -6.38 7.05
C CYS A 34 10.17 -7.01 8.38
N TYR A 35 10.24 -8.33 8.51
CA TYR A 35 10.12 -9.03 9.79
C TYR A 35 11.41 -8.99 10.63
N LEU A 36 12.54 -8.56 10.04
CA LEU A 36 13.80 -8.41 10.74
C LEU A 36 13.95 -6.99 11.29
N GLU A 37 14.18 -6.90 12.60
CA GLU A 37 14.35 -5.63 13.30
C GLU A 37 15.44 -4.75 12.66
N GLU A 38 16.61 -5.32 12.34
CA GLU A 38 17.73 -4.57 11.79
C GLU A 38 17.34 -3.87 10.48
N ASN A 39 16.61 -4.56 9.60
CA ASN A 39 16.17 -4.03 8.32
C ASN A 39 15.15 -2.91 8.51
N VAL A 40 14.19 -3.07 9.43
CA VAL A 40 13.21 -2.02 9.73
C VAL A 40 13.88 -0.81 10.37
N ASN A 41 14.77 -1.02 11.33
CA ASN A 41 15.50 0.06 12.00
C ASN A 41 16.39 0.84 11.00
N ARG A 42 16.99 0.17 10.01
CA ARG A 42 17.75 0.82 8.93
C ARG A 42 16.88 1.69 8.02
N GLN A 43 15.65 1.27 7.74
CA GLN A 43 14.75 1.97 6.81
C GLN A 43 13.89 3.05 7.47
N ARG A 44 13.47 2.83 8.72
CA ARG A 44 12.47 3.66 9.41
C ARG A 44 13.02 4.36 10.66
N GLY A 45 14.21 3.97 11.14
CA GLY A 45 14.82 4.50 12.35
C GLY A 45 14.74 3.54 13.53
N LYS A 46 15.64 3.71 14.49
CA LYS A 46 15.76 2.85 15.67
C LYS A 46 14.47 2.88 16.52
N GLY A 47 13.98 1.71 16.91
CA GLY A 47 12.81 1.57 17.80
C GLY A 47 11.47 1.52 17.10
N VAL A 48 11.42 1.78 15.78
CA VAL A 48 10.17 1.68 15.01
C VAL A 48 9.66 0.25 14.96
N PHE A 49 10.55 -0.73 14.81
CA PHE A 49 10.17 -2.14 14.76
C PHE A 49 9.45 -2.58 16.03
N ASP A 50 10.04 -2.31 17.19
CA ASP A 50 9.47 -2.64 18.49
C ASP A 50 8.09 -1.96 18.72
N GLY A 51 7.95 -0.69 18.30
CA GLY A 51 6.65 -0.01 18.28
C GLY A 51 5.61 -0.68 17.36
N SER A 52 6.02 -1.12 16.16
CA SER A 52 5.16 -1.88 15.25
C SER A 52 4.74 -3.23 15.82
N ILE A 53 5.65 -3.97 16.47
CA ILE A 53 5.34 -5.26 17.10
C ILE A 53 4.33 -5.08 18.24
N ARG A 54 4.50 -4.06 19.10
CA ARG A 54 3.51 -3.74 20.14
C ARG A 54 2.13 -3.42 19.57
N ALA A 55 2.09 -2.58 18.54
CA ALA A 55 0.83 -2.21 17.88
C ALA A 55 0.13 -3.44 17.27
N LEU A 56 0.89 -4.34 16.62
CA LEU A 56 0.34 -5.57 16.05
C LEU A 56 -0.22 -6.52 17.12
N ARG A 57 0.45 -6.62 18.28
CA ARG A 57 -0.07 -7.37 19.42
C ARG A 57 -1.38 -6.78 19.94
N GLN A 58 -1.42 -5.47 20.14
CA GLN A 58 -2.63 -4.75 20.53
C GLN A 58 -3.79 -5.01 19.56
N LEU A 59 -3.54 -4.98 18.25
CA LEU A 59 -4.54 -5.34 17.24
C LEU A 59 -4.98 -6.82 17.35
N ASN A 60 -4.05 -7.76 17.54
CA ASN A 60 -4.41 -9.17 17.76
C ASN A 60 -5.24 -9.38 19.03
N ASP A 61 -4.96 -8.63 20.10
CA ASP A 61 -5.69 -8.70 21.37
C ASP A 61 -7.17 -8.30 21.21
N VAL A 62 -7.48 -7.36 20.31
CA VAL A 62 -8.86 -6.98 19.95
C VAL A 62 -9.45 -7.83 18.81
N GLY A 63 -8.75 -8.87 18.36
CA GLY A 63 -9.25 -9.91 17.45
C GLY A 63 -8.77 -9.83 16.01
N TYR A 64 -8.06 -8.77 15.61
CA TYR A 64 -7.52 -8.66 14.25
C TYR A 64 -6.58 -9.83 13.91
N GLY A 65 -6.63 -10.34 12.69
CA GLY A 65 -5.78 -11.47 12.27
C GLY A 65 -6.29 -12.84 12.69
N THR A 66 -7.35 -12.92 13.51
CA THR A 66 -7.91 -14.19 14.02
C THR A 66 -9.42 -14.29 13.83
N ASP A 67 -10.17 -13.23 14.13
CA ASP A 67 -11.59 -13.15 13.79
C ASP A 67 -11.74 -12.96 12.26
N PRO A 68 -12.51 -13.80 11.55
CA PRO A 68 -12.79 -13.61 10.12
C PRO A 68 -13.37 -12.24 9.75
N LYS A 69 -13.98 -11.51 10.68
CA LYS A 69 -14.51 -10.15 10.47
C LYS A 69 -13.45 -9.06 10.65
N LEU A 70 -12.34 -9.36 11.32
CA LEU A 70 -11.30 -8.40 11.66
C LEU A 70 -10.01 -8.72 10.87
N GLN A 71 -10.00 -8.25 9.62
CA GLN A 71 -8.89 -8.49 8.71
C GLN A 71 -7.71 -7.55 9.02
N LEU A 72 -6.52 -8.13 9.20
CA LEU A 72 -5.24 -7.44 9.33
C LEU A 72 -4.28 -7.93 8.27
N ASN A 73 -3.98 -7.08 7.30
CA ASN A 73 -3.04 -7.36 6.23
C ASN A 73 -1.77 -6.53 6.43
N LEU A 74 -0.62 -7.10 6.07
CA LEU A 74 0.67 -6.44 6.16
C LEU A 74 1.19 -6.08 4.79
N VAL A 75 1.92 -4.98 4.67
CA VAL A 75 2.54 -4.53 3.42
C VAL A 75 4.07 -4.64 3.54
N TYR A 76 4.66 -5.32 2.57
CA TYR A 76 6.10 -5.32 2.32
C TYR A 76 6.43 -4.38 1.15
N ASN A 77 7.49 -3.61 1.32
CA ASN A 77 8.13 -2.86 0.24
C ASN A 77 9.63 -3.14 0.26
N PRO A 78 10.26 -3.40 -0.89
CA PRO A 78 11.70 -3.68 -0.94
C PRO A 78 12.53 -2.47 -0.52
N GLN A 79 13.76 -2.72 -0.09
CA GLN A 79 14.74 -1.67 0.15
C GLN A 79 15.39 -1.26 -1.17
N GLY A 80 15.07 -0.06 -1.65
CA GLY A 80 15.70 0.51 -2.85
C GLY A 80 14.98 0.19 -4.17
N PRO A 81 15.65 0.42 -5.31
CA PRO A 81 15.07 0.30 -6.66
C PRO A 81 15.13 -1.13 -7.19
N VAL A 82 14.44 -2.05 -6.52
CA VAL A 82 14.32 -3.45 -6.96
C VAL A 82 12.85 -3.89 -6.89
N LEU A 83 12.49 -4.92 -7.64
CA LEU A 83 11.17 -5.53 -7.55
C LEU A 83 11.04 -6.37 -6.27
N PRO A 84 9.84 -6.48 -5.70
CA PRO A 84 9.60 -7.37 -4.58
C PRO A 84 9.82 -8.84 -4.98
N PRO A 85 10.23 -9.72 -4.03
CA PRO A 85 10.32 -11.15 -4.26
C PRO A 85 8.91 -11.79 -4.41
N PRO A 86 8.82 -13.09 -4.75
CA PRO A 86 7.56 -13.83 -4.77
C PRO A 86 6.73 -13.66 -3.50
N GLN A 87 5.50 -13.14 -3.63
CA GLN A 87 4.67 -12.79 -2.46
C GLN A 87 4.35 -14.02 -1.60
N ALA A 88 4.03 -15.16 -2.22
CA ALA A 88 3.63 -16.37 -1.50
C ALA A 88 4.74 -16.90 -0.59
N ALA A 89 5.99 -16.95 -1.09
CA ALA A 89 7.13 -17.36 -0.28
C ALA A 89 7.42 -16.36 0.84
N LEU A 90 7.37 -15.05 0.52
CA LEU A 90 7.59 -14.00 1.50
C LEU A 90 6.51 -14.01 2.60
N GLU A 91 5.24 -14.23 2.24
CA GLU A 91 4.14 -14.33 3.19
C GLU A 91 4.35 -15.50 4.15
N ALA A 92 4.77 -16.66 3.66
CA ALA A 92 5.05 -17.83 4.49
C ALA A 92 6.15 -17.54 5.52
N ASP A 93 7.23 -16.84 5.12
CA ASP A 93 8.29 -16.42 6.03
C ASP A 93 7.80 -15.41 7.08
N TYR A 94 7.03 -14.40 6.65
CA TYR A 94 6.40 -13.44 7.56
C TYR A 94 5.53 -14.14 8.60
N ARG A 95 4.66 -15.07 8.16
CA ARG A 95 3.76 -15.82 9.06
C ARG A 95 4.55 -16.60 10.10
N ARG A 96 5.54 -17.38 9.66
CA ARG A 96 6.36 -18.21 10.54
C ARG A 96 7.10 -17.35 11.56
N ILE A 97 7.84 -16.34 11.11
CA ILE A 97 8.70 -15.54 11.98
C ILE A 97 7.89 -14.67 12.94
N LEU A 98 6.83 -14.02 12.45
CA LEU A 98 6.00 -13.16 13.29
C LEU A 98 5.23 -13.95 14.35
N LEU A 99 4.78 -15.16 14.01
CA LEU A 99 4.14 -16.05 14.98
C LEU A 99 5.15 -16.58 16.00
N ASP A 100 6.26 -17.19 15.54
CA ASP A 100 7.22 -17.88 16.39
C ASP A 100 7.94 -16.94 17.36
N GLN A 101 8.33 -15.75 16.89
CA GLN A 101 9.14 -14.82 17.69
C GLN A 101 8.29 -13.81 18.46
N TYR A 102 7.11 -13.44 17.94
CA TYR A 102 6.34 -12.32 18.49
C TYR A 102 4.89 -12.67 18.85
N GLY A 103 4.40 -13.86 18.48
CA GLY A 103 3.01 -14.26 18.70
C GLY A 103 2.00 -13.55 17.80
N ILE A 104 2.47 -12.92 16.72
CA ILE A 104 1.62 -12.08 15.85
C ILE A 104 0.96 -12.91 14.75
N ARG A 105 -0.32 -12.65 14.51
CA ARG A 105 -1.13 -13.23 13.43
C ARG A 105 -1.64 -12.13 12.51
N PHE A 106 -1.75 -12.45 11.22
CA PHE A 106 -2.27 -11.56 10.19
C PHE A 106 -2.90 -12.39 9.06
N ASN A 107 -3.71 -11.76 8.21
CA ASN A 107 -4.53 -12.42 7.18
C ASN A 107 -3.83 -12.54 5.84
N ARG A 108 -3.11 -11.53 5.34
CA ARG A 108 -2.32 -11.58 4.09
C ARG A 108 -1.11 -10.66 4.14
N LEU A 109 -0.08 -10.99 3.36
CA LEU A 109 1.04 -10.11 3.07
C LEU A 109 0.90 -9.57 1.64
N LEU A 110 1.05 -8.26 1.48
CA LEU A 110 0.96 -7.55 0.22
C LEU A 110 2.37 -7.06 -0.14
N ALA A 111 2.99 -7.62 -1.18
CA ALA A 111 4.32 -7.24 -1.61
C ALA A 111 4.23 -6.21 -2.74
N LEU A 112 4.68 -4.98 -2.50
CA LEU A 112 4.54 -3.87 -3.44
C LEU A 112 5.89 -3.33 -3.91
N ALA A 113 6.00 -3.04 -5.20
CA ALA A 113 7.10 -2.27 -5.74
C ALA A 113 7.06 -0.82 -5.21
N ASN A 114 8.23 -0.20 -5.07
CA ASN A 114 8.31 1.22 -4.72
C ASN A 114 8.00 2.07 -5.94
N LEU A 115 7.02 2.97 -5.86
CA LEU A 115 6.77 3.89 -6.98
C LEU A 115 7.83 5.00 -7.05
N PRO A 116 8.38 5.32 -8.24
CA PRO A 116 9.45 6.30 -8.43
C PRO A 116 8.94 7.75 -8.34
N ILE A 117 8.22 8.09 -7.28
CA ILE A 117 7.59 9.41 -7.09
C ILE A 117 8.07 10.05 -5.79
N GLN A 118 7.85 11.36 -5.67
CA GLN A 118 8.08 12.15 -4.45
C GLN A 118 9.47 11.84 -3.84
N ARG A 119 9.54 11.60 -2.52
CA ARG A 119 10.80 11.36 -1.81
C ARG A 119 11.65 10.24 -2.40
N PHE A 120 11.03 9.13 -2.81
CA PHE A 120 11.77 8.01 -3.40
C PHE A 120 12.30 8.37 -4.79
N GLY A 121 11.47 8.99 -5.64
CA GLY A 121 11.88 9.53 -6.94
C GLY A 121 13.05 10.51 -6.81
N SER A 122 12.97 11.48 -5.89
CA SER A 122 14.07 12.43 -5.63
C SER A 122 15.35 11.75 -5.16
N THR A 123 15.24 10.71 -4.34
CA THR A 123 16.39 9.91 -3.89
C THR A 123 17.03 9.16 -5.05
N LEU A 124 16.24 8.61 -5.97
CA LEU A 124 16.77 7.94 -7.16
C LEU A 124 17.47 8.92 -8.09
N LEU A 125 16.89 10.11 -8.30
CA LEU A 125 17.50 11.17 -9.12
C LEU A 125 18.85 11.61 -8.54
N SER A 126 18.92 11.88 -7.23
CA SER A 126 20.16 12.34 -6.59
C SER A 126 21.30 11.33 -6.65
N HIS A 127 20.99 10.03 -6.83
CA HIS A 127 21.97 8.96 -6.95
C HIS A 127 22.16 8.47 -8.41
N GLY A 128 21.54 9.12 -9.40
CA GLY A 128 21.62 8.71 -10.80
C GLY A 128 20.99 7.35 -11.10
N LYS A 129 20.02 6.91 -10.29
CA LYS A 129 19.35 5.60 -10.39
C LYS A 129 17.94 5.65 -10.97
N PHE A 130 17.40 6.85 -11.22
CA PHE A 130 16.02 7.05 -11.63
C PHE A 130 15.69 6.34 -12.95
N ASP A 131 16.44 6.67 -14.01
CA ASP A 131 16.17 6.11 -15.35
C ASP A 131 16.35 4.59 -15.38
N GLY A 132 17.38 4.08 -14.69
CA GLY A 132 17.61 2.64 -14.57
C GLY A 132 16.46 1.91 -13.86
N TYR A 133 15.89 2.52 -12.82
CA TYR A 133 14.75 1.92 -12.12
C TYR A 133 13.46 2.00 -12.94
N VAL A 134 13.19 3.12 -13.60
CA VAL A 134 12.03 3.24 -14.51
C VAL A 134 12.15 2.22 -15.66
N ALA A 135 13.34 2.03 -16.22
CA ALA A 135 13.60 1.01 -17.23
C ALA A 135 13.35 -0.42 -16.71
N LEU A 136 13.73 -0.71 -15.46
CA LEU A 136 13.40 -1.99 -14.81
C LEU A 136 11.88 -2.19 -14.72
N LEU A 137 11.14 -1.19 -14.24
CA LEU A 137 9.68 -1.28 -14.13
C LEU A 137 9.03 -1.51 -15.49
N LYS A 138 9.45 -0.74 -16.52
CA LYS A 138 8.95 -0.88 -17.90
C LYS A 138 9.24 -2.25 -18.50
N SER A 139 10.48 -2.73 -18.36
CA SER A 139 10.88 -4.03 -18.91
C SER A 139 10.29 -5.22 -18.17
N SER A 140 9.79 -5.01 -16.94
CA SER A 140 9.14 -6.04 -16.13
C SER A 140 7.62 -5.95 -16.17
N HIS A 141 7.05 -5.05 -16.98
CA HIS A 141 5.61 -4.93 -17.17
C HIS A 141 4.99 -6.26 -17.62
N GLN A 142 3.84 -6.60 -17.06
CA GLN A 142 3.00 -7.69 -17.54
C GLN A 142 1.61 -7.14 -17.86
N ASP A 143 1.11 -7.43 -19.06
CA ASP A 143 -0.23 -6.99 -19.50
C ASP A 143 -1.33 -7.63 -18.63
N ASP A 144 -1.14 -8.87 -18.18
CA ASP A 144 -2.09 -9.60 -17.33
C ASP A 144 -2.38 -8.87 -16.00
N ASN A 145 -1.43 -8.06 -15.53
CA ASN A 145 -1.60 -7.23 -14.35
C ASN A 145 -2.61 -6.08 -14.57
N LEU A 146 -2.86 -5.67 -15.82
CA LEU A 146 -3.72 -4.52 -16.13
C LEU A 146 -5.15 -4.74 -15.67
N GLU A 147 -5.69 -5.95 -15.73
CA GLU A 147 -7.08 -6.20 -15.33
C GLU A 147 -7.30 -5.97 -13.82
N GLN A 148 -6.24 -6.11 -13.03
CA GLN A 148 -6.31 -6.11 -11.57
C GLN A 148 -5.78 -4.82 -10.93
N VAL A 149 -5.31 -3.83 -11.71
CA VAL A 149 -4.88 -2.55 -11.14
C VAL A 149 -6.05 -1.78 -10.52
N MET A 150 -5.80 -1.22 -9.34
CA MET A 150 -6.84 -0.54 -8.55
C MET A 150 -7.50 0.65 -9.24
N CYS A 151 -6.75 1.39 -10.07
CA CYS A 151 -7.28 2.58 -10.74
C CYS A 151 -8.39 2.29 -11.77
N ARG A 152 -8.70 1.02 -12.04
CA ARG A 152 -9.84 0.62 -12.89
C ARG A 152 -11.16 0.56 -12.14
N SER A 153 -11.13 0.37 -10.82
CA SER A 153 -12.33 0.12 -10.01
C SER A 153 -12.43 1.01 -8.78
N LEU A 154 -11.36 1.75 -8.45
CA LEU A 154 -11.29 2.68 -7.32
C LEU A 154 -10.95 4.09 -7.79
N VAL A 155 -11.41 5.07 -7.05
CA VAL A 155 -11.07 6.49 -7.19
C VAL A 155 -10.44 6.96 -5.88
N SER A 156 -9.41 7.79 -5.97
CA SER A 156 -8.83 8.46 -4.82
C SER A 156 -9.47 9.84 -4.65
N VAL A 157 -9.82 10.19 -3.41
CA VAL A 157 -10.43 11.47 -3.06
C VAL A 157 -9.49 12.19 -2.09
N ASP A 158 -9.09 13.41 -2.41
CA ASP A 158 -8.27 14.21 -1.50
C ASP A 158 -9.09 14.82 -0.35
N TRP A 159 -8.40 15.41 0.62
CA TRP A 159 -9.02 16.01 1.80
C TRP A 159 -9.91 17.22 1.49
N GLN A 160 -9.78 17.81 0.30
CA GLN A 160 -10.65 18.88 -0.20
C GLN A 160 -11.82 18.34 -1.03
N GLY A 161 -11.86 17.03 -1.27
CA GLY A 161 -12.90 16.35 -2.03
C GLY A 161 -12.63 16.20 -3.52
N TYR A 162 -11.44 16.56 -4.05
CA TYR A 162 -11.14 16.38 -5.47
C TYR A 162 -10.75 14.94 -5.82
N LEU A 163 -11.08 14.53 -7.04
CA LEU A 163 -10.94 13.16 -7.52
C LEU A 163 -9.66 12.94 -8.32
N TYR A 164 -9.06 11.76 -8.16
CA TYR A 164 -7.87 11.27 -8.85
C TYR A 164 -8.07 9.78 -9.19
N ASP A 165 -7.47 9.29 -10.27
CA ASP A 165 -7.59 7.88 -10.63
C ASP A 165 -6.95 6.92 -9.60
N CYS A 166 -5.95 7.40 -8.85
CA CYS A 166 -5.34 6.66 -7.75
C CYS A 166 -4.62 7.60 -6.77
N ASP A 167 -4.19 7.04 -5.64
CA ASP A 167 -3.44 7.76 -4.61
C ASP A 167 -2.08 8.25 -5.12
N PHE A 168 -1.42 7.53 -6.02
CA PHE A 168 -0.17 7.97 -6.63
C PHE A 168 -0.36 9.15 -7.58
N ASN A 169 -1.45 9.16 -8.35
CA ASN A 169 -1.85 10.32 -9.15
C ASN A 169 -2.15 11.52 -8.24
N GLN A 170 -2.86 11.30 -7.12
CA GLN A 170 -3.06 12.32 -6.10
C GLN A 170 -1.75 12.87 -5.55
N MET A 171 -0.78 12.01 -5.23
CA MET A 171 0.54 12.45 -4.75
C MET A 171 1.33 13.24 -5.80
N LEU A 172 1.03 13.08 -7.09
CA LEU A 172 1.65 13.82 -8.18
C LEU A 172 0.82 15.04 -8.63
N GLY A 173 -0.36 15.26 -8.07
CA GLY A 173 -1.29 16.31 -8.53
C GLY A 173 -1.91 16.03 -9.90
N LEU A 174 -1.91 14.78 -10.34
CA LEU A 174 -2.50 14.33 -11.61
C LEU A 174 -4.00 14.07 -11.42
N GLY A 175 -4.79 15.14 -11.44
CA GLY A 175 -6.26 15.06 -11.26
C GLY A 175 -6.94 14.13 -12.26
N LEU A 176 -8.02 13.48 -11.83
CA LEU A 176 -8.86 12.67 -12.72
C LEU A 176 -9.41 13.57 -13.83
N GLN A 177 -9.30 13.12 -15.08
CA GLN A 177 -9.83 13.83 -16.23
C GLN A 177 -11.20 13.24 -16.59
N ALA A 178 -12.25 14.04 -16.44
CA ALA A 178 -13.58 13.70 -16.93
C ALA A 178 -13.91 14.57 -18.15
N ARG A 179 -14.64 14.01 -19.12
CA ARG A 179 -14.95 14.70 -20.40
C ARG A 179 -15.57 16.10 -20.22
N ASP A 180 -16.37 16.27 -19.18
CA ASP A 180 -17.18 17.48 -18.98
C ASP A 180 -16.78 18.29 -17.73
N ILE A 181 -15.78 17.84 -16.96
CA ILE A 181 -15.39 18.47 -15.69
C ILE A 181 -13.86 18.47 -15.59
N GLU A 182 -13.27 19.67 -15.61
CA GLU A 182 -11.81 19.86 -15.59
C GLU A 182 -11.17 19.38 -14.29
N ARG A 183 -11.88 19.51 -13.16
CA ARG A 183 -11.41 19.07 -11.84
C ARG A 183 -12.55 18.48 -11.03
N PRO A 184 -12.90 17.21 -11.27
CA PRO A 184 -14.03 16.57 -10.62
C PRO A 184 -13.89 16.57 -9.10
N HIS A 185 -14.99 16.86 -8.43
CA HIS A 185 -15.12 16.85 -6.98
C HIS A 185 -16.09 15.74 -6.56
N LEU A 186 -16.00 15.29 -5.30
CA LEU A 186 -16.84 14.23 -4.75
C LEU A 186 -18.34 14.52 -4.91
N SER A 187 -18.72 15.80 -4.89
CA SER A 187 -20.10 16.25 -5.17
C SER A 187 -20.61 15.83 -6.55
N ASP A 188 -19.71 15.66 -7.51
CA ASP A 188 -20.03 15.43 -8.92
C ASP A 188 -20.23 13.93 -9.20
N LEU A 189 -19.80 13.04 -8.30
CA LEU A 189 -19.94 11.57 -8.47
C LEU A 189 -21.39 11.11 -8.66
N ARG A 190 -22.38 11.92 -8.28
CA ARG A 190 -23.80 11.58 -8.49
C ARG A 190 -24.21 11.64 -9.95
N THR A 191 -23.54 12.45 -10.74
CA THR A 191 -23.87 12.72 -12.15
C THR A 191 -22.75 12.30 -13.10
N LEU A 192 -21.53 12.16 -12.58
CA LEU A 192 -20.37 11.77 -13.33
C LEU A 192 -20.38 10.27 -13.62
N SER A 193 -20.42 9.89 -14.89
CA SER A 193 -20.12 8.52 -15.31
C SER A 193 -18.62 8.37 -15.54
N LEU A 194 -18.00 7.44 -14.79
CA LEU A 194 -16.58 7.10 -14.94
C LEU A 194 -16.37 5.80 -15.75
N GLU A 195 -17.46 5.13 -16.13
CA GLU A 195 -17.36 3.90 -16.91
C GLU A 195 -16.75 4.19 -18.28
N GLY A 196 -15.68 3.46 -18.62
CA GLY A 196 -14.93 3.68 -19.86
C GLY A 196 -14.14 5.00 -19.89
N ASN A 197 -14.06 5.73 -18.77
CA ASN A 197 -13.24 6.93 -18.69
C ASN A 197 -11.75 6.55 -18.75
N GLY A 198 -10.97 7.37 -19.44
CA GLY A 198 -9.51 7.18 -19.52
C GLY A 198 -8.86 7.46 -18.16
N ILE A 199 -7.86 6.65 -17.81
CA ILE A 199 -7.05 6.85 -16.61
C ILE A 199 -5.83 7.69 -16.99
N VAL A 200 -5.50 8.71 -16.17
CA VAL A 200 -4.26 9.46 -16.35
C VAL A 200 -3.08 8.58 -15.99
N VAL A 201 -2.19 8.33 -16.95
CA VAL A 201 -1.03 7.46 -16.77
C VAL A 201 0.30 8.22 -16.82
N GLY A 202 1.31 7.67 -16.16
CA GLY A 202 2.68 8.16 -16.17
C GLY A 202 3.68 7.04 -15.90
N ASP A 203 4.97 7.35 -15.85
CA ASP A 203 6.02 6.35 -15.63
C ASP A 203 5.86 5.56 -14.31
N HIS A 204 5.25 6.16 -13.29
CA HIS A 204 4.97 5.50 -12.02
C HIS A 204 3.97 4.36 -12.14
N CYS A 205 3.08 4.38 -13.14
CA CYS A 205 2.08 3.33 -13.37
C CYS A 205 2.70 1.96 -13.67
N TYR A 206 3.92 1.94 -14.23
CA TYR A 206 4.66 0.69 -14.42
C TYR A 206 4.99 -0.01 -13.10
N GLY A 207 5.09 0.71 -11.98
CA GLY A 207 5.28 0.06 -10.69
C GLY A 207 4.07 -0.76 -10.22
N CYS A 208 2.86 -0.45 -10.70
CA CYS A 208 1.66 -1.23 -10.41
C CYS A 208 1.53 -2.50 -11.26
N THR A 209 2.23 -2.55 -12.41
CA THR A 209 2.11 -3.63 -13.40
C THR A 209 3.41 -4.41 -13.60
N ALA A 210 4.50 -4.02 -12.95
CA ALA A 210 5.79 -4.69 -13.04
C ALA A 210 5.83 -5.96 -12.17
N GLY A 211 6.46 -7.02 -12.71
CA GLY A 211 6.63 -8.30 -12.03
C GLY A 211 5.29 -8.94 -11.72
N GLN A 212 5.06 -9.26 -10.44
CA GLN A 212 3.80 -9.83 -9.97
C GLN A 212 2.69 -8.77 -9.77
N GLY A 213 2.91 -7.53 -10.21
CA GLY A 213 1.97 -6.43 -9.99
C GLY A 213 1.98 -5.90 -8.55
N SER A 214 1.31 -4.78 -8.34
CA SER A 214 1.22 -4.15 -7.02
C SER A 214 -0.13 -3.47 -6.83
N SER A 215 -0.92 -3.98 -5.88
CA SER A 215 -2.19 -3.40 -5.47
C SER A 215 -2.39 -3.49 -3.96
N CYS A 216 -3.38 -2.79 -3.41
CA CYS A 216 -3.84 -3.03 -2.03
C CYS A 216 -4.43 -4.45 -1.84
N GLY A 217 -4.60 -5.25 -2.91
CA GLY A 217 -4.87 -6.69 -2.87
C GLY A 217 -3.61 -7.57 -2.90
N GLY A 218 -2.42 -6.98 -3.03
CA GLY A 218 -1.12 -7.64 -3.10
C GLY A 218 -0.61 -7.80 -4.53
N ALA A 219 0.29 -8.76 -4.72
CA ALA A 219 0.61 -9.36 -6.01
C ALA A 219 -0.70 -9.76 -6.70
N LEU A 220 -0.81 -9.33 -7.95
CA LEU A 220 -1.90 -9.59 -8.84
C LEU A 220 -1.78 -11.08 -9.22
N ARG A 221 -2.83 -11.84 -8.95
CA ARG A 221 -2.79 -13.30 -9.05
C ARG A 221 -2.71 -13.71 -10.51
N ASP A 222 -1.94 -14.76 -10.79
CA ASP A 222 -2.30 -15.69 -11.85
C ASP A 222 -3.49 -16.50 -11.30
N ASP A 223 -4.66 -16.42 -11.92
CA ASP A 223 -5.79 -17.31 -11.60
C ASP A 223 -5.44 -18.78 -11.84
#